data_AF-A0A6L9PLG0-F1
#
_entry.id   AF-A0A6L9PLG0-F1
#
_cell.length_a   1.000
_cell.length_b   1.000
_cell.length_c   1.000
_cell.angle_alpha   90.00
_cell.angle_beta   90.00
_cell.angle_gamma   90.00
#
_symmetry.space_group_name_H-M   'P 1'
#
loop_
_entity.id
_entity.type
_entity.pdbx_description
1 polymer ?
#
loop_
_entity_poly.entity_id
_entity_poly.type
_entity_poly.pdbx_seq_one_letter_code
_entity_poly.pdbx_strand_id
1 'polypeptide(L)'
;MSQVTIYLEDDALAAAKEAAARAHMSLSKWFAQFAEAEKRKPKKSWDEFFVEVDKRPELWADFPLTEEMNKDLPPDTPREAW
;
A
#
# COMPACT_ATOMS: atom_id res chain seq x y z
N MET A 1 23.17 12.99 -14.19
CA MET A 1 22.98 12.46 -12.82
C MET A 1 23.14 13.62 -11.85
N SER A 2 22.25 13.76 -10.87
CA SER A 2 22.36 14.74 -9.79
C SER A 2 22.77 14.05 -8.49
N GLN A 3 23.56 14.74 -7.66
CA GLN A 3 23.92 14.30 -6.31
C GLN A 3 23.12 15.14 -5.30
N VAL A 4 22.62 14.48 -4.25
CA VAL A 4 21.84 15.12 -3.17
C VAL A 4 22.42 14.68 -1.82
N THR A 5 22.57 15.64 -0.91
CA THR A 5 22.90 15.39 0.49
C THR A 5 21.63 15.52 1.31
N ILE A 6 21.29 14.51 2.11
CA ILE A 6 20.07 14.47 2.92
C ILE A 6 20.50 14.37 4.39
N TYR A 7 19.98 15.29 5.21
CA TYR A 7 20.11 15.22 6.67
C TYR A 7 18.92 14.46 7.23
N LEU A 8 19.19 13.48 8.07
CA LEU A 8 18.20 12.59 8.68
C LEU A 8 18.56 12.46 10.16
N GLU A 9 17.54 12.33 10.99
CA GLU A 9 17.71 11.88 12.36
C GLU A 9 18.28 10.44 12.38
N ASP A 10 18.98 10.09 13.45
CA ASP A 10 19.70 8.81 13.54
C ASP A 10 18.75 7.61 13.47
N ASP A 11 17.56 7.73 14.03
CA ASP A 11 16.51 6.71 14.00
C ASP A 11 15.97 6.48 12.58
N ALA A 12 15.73 7.55 11.83
CA ALA A 12 15.30 7.51 10.44
C ALA A 12 16.38 6.89 9.54
N LEU A 13 17.65 7.22 9.79
CA LEU A 13 18.77 6.60 9.07
C LEU A 13 18.89 5.10 9.36
N ALA A 14 18.69 4.68 10.62
CA ALA A 14 18.68 3.27 10.99
C ALA A 14 17.55 2.51 10.28
N ALA A 15 16.32 3.05 10.33
CA ALA A 15 15.17 2.45 9.65
C ALA A 15 15.38 2.33 8.12
N ALA A 16 15.99 3.33 7.49
CA ALA A 16 16.31 3.29 6.06
C ALA A 16 17.36 2.21 5.72
N LYS A 17 18.40 2.05 6.56
CA LYS A 17 19.41 1.00 6.39
C LYS A 17 18.80 -0.40 6.51
N GLU A 18 17.93 -0.61 7.49
CA GLU A 18 17.22 -1.88 7.67
C GLU A 18 16.28 -2.18 6.48
N ALA A 19 15.55 -1.18 5.99
CA ALA A 19 14.70 -1.33 4.81
C ALA A 19 15.51 -1.70 3.56
N ALA A 20 16.65 -1.04 3.33
CA ALA A 20 17.55 -1.36 2.23
C ALA A 20 18.14 -2.78 2.36
N ALA A 21 18.50 -3.20 3.58
CA ALA A 21 19.00 -4.54 3.86
C ALA A 21 17.95 -5.62 3.59
N ARG A 22 16.70 -5.43 4.05
CA ARG A 22 15.57 -6.33 3.77
C ARG A 22 15.27 -6.46 2.27
N ALA A 23 15.49 -5.39 1.52
CA ALA A 23 15.31 -5.38 0.07
C ALA A 23 16.56 -5.81 -0.72
N HIS A 24 17.63 -6.24 -0.02
CA HIS A 24 18.90 -6.69 -0.59
C HIS A 24 19.53 -5.69 -1.58
N MET A 25 19.52 -4.39 -1.23
CA MET A 25 20.08 -3.34 -2.08
C MET A 25 20.85 -2.28 -1.28
N SER A 26 21.63 -1.45 -1.98
CA SER A 26 22.32 -0.33 -1.35
C SER A 26 21.32 0.75 -0.89
N LEU A 27 21.69 1.49 0.15
CA LEU A 27 20.89 2.60 0.69
C LEU A 27 20.58 3.66 -0.38
N SER A 28 21.55 4.00 -1.24
CA SER A 28 21.35 4.95 -2.33
C SER A 28 20.35 4.48 -3.37
N LYS A 29 20.40 3.19 -3.75
CA LYS A 29 19.42 2.60 -4.67
C LYS A 29 18.03 2.54 -4.06
N TRP A 30 17.95 2.22 -2.77
CA TRP A 30 16.69 2.22 -2.02
C TRP A 30 16.05 3.61 -1.99
N PHE A 31 16.81 4.67 -1.68
CA PHE A 31 16.30 6.06 -1.72
C PHE A 31 15.86 6.48 -3.12
N ALA A 32 16.58 6.07 -4.18
CA ALA A 32 16.19 6.37 -5.55
C ALA A 32 14.84 5.71 -5.91
N GLN A 33 14.65 4.45 -5.53
CA GLN A 33 13.36 3.75 -5.73
C GLN A 33 12.24 4.38 -4.91
N PHE A 34 12.53 4.77 -3.66
CA PHE A 34 11.58 5.48 -2.82
C PHE A 34 11.11 6.79 -3.49
N ALA A 35 12.04 7.60 -3.99
CA ALA A 35 11.70 8.86 -4.67
C ALA A 35 10.89 8.63 -5.97
N GLU A 36 11.20 7.59 -6.74
CA GLU A 36 10.40 7.21 -7.90
C GLU A 36 8.99 6.75 -7.51
N ALA A 37 8.87 5.95 -6.45
CA ALA A 37 7.57 5.51 -5.94
C ALA A 37 6.74 6.71 -5.47
N GLU A 38 7.34 7.64 -4.73
CA GLU A 38 6.69 8.87 -4.29
C GLU A 38 6.18 9.71 -5.46
N LYS A 39 6.97 9.83 -6.53
CA LYS A 39 6.56 10.50 -7.77
C LYS A 39 5.35 9.81 -8.44
N ARG A 40 5.26 8.49 -8.35
CA ARG A 40 4.18 7.68 -8.94
C ARG A 40 2.93 7.65 -8.07
N LYS A 41 3.03 7.97 -6.77
CA LYS A 41 1.85 8.03 -5.92
C LYS A 41 0.87 9.03 -6.54
N PRO A 42 -0.39 8.61 -6.78
CA PRO A 42 -1.38 9.53 -7.28
C PRO A 42 -1.50 10.66 -6.27
N LYS A 43 -1.28 11.91 -6.72
CA LYS A 43 -1.58 13.12 -5.92
C LYS A 43 -3.08 13.28 -5.66
N LYS A 44 -3.90 12.37 -6.18
CA LYS A 44 -5.34 12.37 -6.05
C LYS A 44 -5.71 12.11 -4.60
N SER A 45 -6.64 12.89 -4.07
CA SER A 45 -7.23 12.60 -2.78
C SER A 45 -7.96 11.25 -2.84
N TRP A 46 -8.20 10.65 -1.68
CA TRP A 46 -9.05 9.47 -1.59
C TRP A 46 -10.42 9.69 -2.25
N ASP A 47 -10.97 10.91 -2.17
CA ASP A 47 -12.22 11.27 -2.83
C ASP A 47 -12.13 11.13 -4.36
N GLU A 48 -11.06 11.64 -4.96
CA GLU A 48 -10.84 11.53 -6.41
C GLU A 48 -10.56 10.10 -6.86
N PHE A 49 -9.95 9.28 -5.99
CA PHE A 49 -9.78 7.85 -6.22
C PHE A 49 -11.14 7.13 -6.25
N PHE A 50 -11.99 7.33 -5.24
CA PHE A 50 -13.31 6.68 -5.20
C PHE A 50 -14.23 7.15 -6.34
N VAL A 51 -14.16 8.42 -6.73
CA VAL A 51 -14.90 8.92 -7.90
C VAL A 51 -14.42 8.29 -9.22
N GLU A 52 -13.13 7.95 -9.34
CA GLU A 52 -12.61 7.26 -10.53
C GLU A 52 -12.94 5.77 -10.52
N VAL A 53 -12.91 5.15 -9.33
CA VAL A 53 -13.37 3.79 -9.07
C VAL A 53 -14.83 3.66 -9.48
N ASP A 54 -15.74 4.47 -8.92
CA ASP A 54 -17.20 4.42 -9.22
C ASP A 54 -17.55 4.53 -10.71
N LYS A 55 -16.69 5.14 -11.52
CA LYS A 55 -16.87 5.23 -12.98
C LYS A 55 -16.59 3.93 -13.73
N ARG A 56 -16.05 2.91 -13.07
CA ARG A 56 -15.64 1.64 -13.65
C ARG A 56 -16.30 0.43 -12.98
N PRO A 57 -17.65 0.36 -12.94
CA PRO A 57 -18.37 -0.76 -12.34
C PRO A 57 -18.04 -2.12 -12.96
N GLU A 58 -17.57 -2.13 -14.20
CA GLU A 58 -17.14 -3.33 -14.92
C GLU A 58 -15.95 -4.05 -14.26
N LEU A 59 -15.10 -3.34 -13.50
CA LEU A 59 -13.93 -3.94 -12.85
C LEU A 59 -14.29 -4.86 -11.68
N TRP A 60 -15.51 -4.77 -11.18
CA TRP A 60 -16.04 -5.57 -10.06
C TRP A 60 -17.47 -6.06 -10.34
N ALA A 61 -17.88 -6.08 -11.61
CA ALA A 61 -19.16 -6.67 -12.01
C ALA A 61 -19.24 -8.16 -11.64
N ASP A 62 -18.11 -8.86 -11.71
CA ASP A 62 -17.97 -10.27 -11.34
C ASP A 62 -17.55 -10.46 -9.87
N PHE A 63 -17.49 -9.39 -9.07
CA PHE A 63 -17.18 -9.54 -7.65
C PHE A 63 -18.35 -10.25 -6.96
N PRO A 64 -18.13 -11.43 -6.37
CA PRO A 64 -19.22 -12.22 -5.82
C PRO A 64 -19.92 -11.42 -4.70
N LEU A 65 -21.24 -11.37 -4.76
CA LEU A 65 -22.02 -10.77 -3.69
C LEU A 65 -21.88 -11.64 -2.43
N THR A 66 -22.02 -11.00 -1.26
CA THR A 66 -21.74 -11.59 0.04
C THR A 66 -22.43 -12.94 0.28
N GLU A 67 -23.60 -13.18 -0.31
CA GLU A 67 -24.30 -14.47 -0.20
C GLU A 67 -23.62 -15.60 -0.97
N GLU A 68 -23.04 -15.32 -2.14
CA GLU A 68 -22.28 -16.34 -2.91
C GLU A 68 -20.95 -16.66 -2.22
N MET A 69 -20.30 -15.65 -1.63
CA MET A 69 -19.07 -15.83 -0.86
C MET A 69 -19.27 -16.67 0.41
N ASN A 70 -20.46 -16.57 1.02
CA ASN A 70 -20.75 -17.20 2.30
C ASN A 70 -21.47 -18.56 2.16
N LYS A 71 -21.74 -19.02 0.93
CA LYS A 71 -22.52 -20.24 0.67
C LYS A 71 -21.96 -21.49 1.37
N ASP A 72 -20.64 -21.60 1.43
CA ASP A 72 -19.94 -22.74 2.01
C ASP A 72 -19.33 -22.44 3.39
N LEU A 73 -19.59 -21.24 3.94
CA LEU A 73 -19.10 -20.89 5.27
C LEU A 73 -20.04 -21.46 6.34
N PRO A 74 -19.49 -21.99 7.45
CA PRO A 74 -20.30 -22.36 8.61
C PRO A 74 -21.02 -21.12 9.16
N PRO A 75 -22.19 -21.29 9.80
CA PRO A 75 -22.91 -20.18 10.41
C PRO A 75 -22.02 -19.45 11.42
N ASP A 76 -22.16 -18.13 11.48
CA ASP A 76 -21.40 -17.28 12.40
C ASP A 76 -21.47 -17.85 13.82
N THR A 77 -20.30 -18.01 14.43
CA THR A 77 -20.24 -18.42 15.83
C THR A 77 -20.84 -17.33 16.72
N PRO A 78 -21.57 -17.69 17.79
CA PRO A 78 -22.10 -16.69 18.70
C PRO A 78 -20.95 -15.87 19.29
N ARG A 79 -21.17 -14.56 19.40
CA ARG A 79 -20.22 -13.66 20.06
C ARG A 79 -19.92 -14.19 21.47
N GLU A 80 -18.64 -14.23 21.85
CA GLU A 80 -18.24 -14.68 23.18
C GLU A 80 -18.96 -13.86 24.26
N ALA A 81 -19.50 -14.57 25.26
CA ALA A 81 -20.03 -13.94 26.45
C ALA A 81 -18.84 -13.43 27.27
N TRP A 82 -18.82 -12.13 27.51
CA TRP A 82 -17.86 -11.44 28.37
C TRP A 82 -18.04 -11.85 29.84
#